data_AF-A0A965WEE1-F1
#
_entry.id   AF-A0A965WEE1-F1
#
_cell.length_a   1.000
_cell.length_b   1.000
_cell.length_c   1.000
_cell.angle_alpha   90.00
_cell.angle_beta   90.00
_cell.angle_gamma   90.00
#
_symmetry.space_group_name_H-M   'P 1'
#
loop_
_entity.id
_entity.type
_entity.pdbx_description
1 polymer ?
#
loop_
_entity_poly.entity_id
_entity_poly.type
_entity_poly.pdbx_seq_one_letter_code
_entity_poly.pdbx_strand_id
1 'polypeptide(L)'
;ERQIVSIWAGTSGKLDDVAVADIRRFESELLDFIGRERKAIFDVISETKQLEDDTVKSMEEAVIAFKTRFVPSVAAPVKDAPAEALDSEASEKIIKHVPPAVKK
;
A
#
# COMPACT_ATOMS: atom_id res chain seq x y z
N GLU A 1 -11.63 -6.77 10.22
CA GLU A 1 -10.68 -6.37 9.15
C GLU A 1 -10.78 -4.92 8.64
N ARG A 2 -11.95 -4.41 8.21
CA ARG A 2 -12.05 -3.14 7.44
C ARG A 2 -11.46 -1.92 8.17
N GLN A 3 -11.70 -1.82 9.48
CA GLN A 3 -11.10 -0.78 10.31
C GLN A 3 -9.57 -0.88 10.41
N ILE A 4 -9.01 -2.10 10.40
CA ILE A 4 -7.57 -2.31 10.47
C ILE A 4 -6.91 -1.76 9.20
N VAL A 5 -7.51 -2.02 8.04
CA VAL A 5 -7.05 -1.48 6.75
C VAL A 5 -7.15 0.04 6.71
N SER A 6 -8.25 0.62 7.20
CA SER A 6 -8.43 2.08 7.30
C SER A 6 -7.34 2.74 8.16
N ILE A 7 -7.13 2.23 9.39
CA ILE A 7 -6.12 2.76 10.30
C ILE A 7 -4.74 2.63 9.69
N TRP A 8 -4.40 1.46 9.14
CA TRP A 8 -3.13 1.24 8.48
C TRP A 8 -2.90 2.21 7.33
N ALA A 9 -3.90 2.43 6.46
CA ALA A 9 -3.78 3.34 5.31
C ALA A 9 -3.54 4.80 5.75
N GLY A 10 -4.14 5.21 6.86
CA GLY A 10 -3.91 6.51 7.49
C GLY A 10 -2.51 6.63 8.10
N THR A 11 -2.06 5.63 8.87
CA THR A 11 -0.76 5.70 9.56
C THR A 11 0.45 5.49 8.65
N SER A 12 0.27 4.80 7.52
CA SER A 12 1.32 4.54 6.52
C SER A 12 1.47 5.65 5.47
N GLY A 13 0.66 6.72 5.55
CA GLY A 13 0.74 7.86 4.64
C GLY A 13 0.19 7.59 3.23
N LYS A 14 -0.50 6.47 2.99
CA LYS A 14 -1.02 6.14 1.64
C LYS A 14 -2.13 7.08 1.16
N LEU A 15 -2.74 7.81 2.09
CA LEU A 15 -3.78 8.82 1.86
C LEU A 15 -3.22 10.23 1.61
N ASP A 16 -1.90 10.44 1.72
CA ASP A 16 -1.30 11.79 1.67
C ASP A 16 -1.44 12.48 0.30
N ASP A 17 -1.63 11.71 -0.77
CA ASP A 17 -1.85 12.23 -2.14
C ASP A 17 -3.32 12.51 -2.44
N VAL A 18 -4.23 12.18 -1.51
CA VAL A 18 -5.67 12.37 -1.68
C VAL A 18 -6.08 13.66 -0.98
N ALA A 19 -6.83 14.51 -1.67
CA ALA A 19 -7.35 15.73 -1.07
C ALA A 19 -8.25 15.42 0.14
N VAL A 20 -8.19 16.25 1.18
CA VAL A 20 -8.96 16.06 2.42
C VAL A 20 -10.46 15.87 2.16
N ALA A 21 -11.02 16.60 1.19
CA ALA A 21 -12.42 16.49 0.77
C ALA A 21 -12.78 15.11 0.20
N ASP A 22 -11.81 14.40 -0.38
CA ASP A 22 -11.99 13.10 -1.02
C ASP A 22 -11.62 11.91 -0.11
N ILE A 23 -10.95 12.13 1.04
CA ILE A 23 -10.45 11.04 1.91
C ILE A 23 -11.55 10.05 2.29
N ARG A 24 -12.73 10.55 2.71
CA ARG A 24 -13.84 9.69 3.14
C ARG A 24 -14.39 8.83 1.99
N ARG A 25 -14.43 9.39 0.78
CA ARG A 25 -14.88 8.70 -0.42
C ARG A 25 -13.85 7.66 -0.86
N PHE A 26 -12.58 8.07 -0.90
CA PHE A 26 -11.45 7.21 -1.20
C PHE A 26 -11.41 5.99 -0.26
N GLU A 27 -11.52 6.21 1.06
CA GLU A 27 -11.52 5.13 2.06
C GLU A 27 -12.67 4.15 1.82
N SER A 28 -13.89 4.66 1.64
CA SER A 28 -15.07 3.82 1.44
C SER A 28 -14.93 2.97 0.17
N GLU A 29 -14.51 3.59 -0.94
CA GLU A 29 -14.33 2.90 -2.21
C GLU A 29 -13.14 1.93 -2.20
N LEU A 30 -12.03 2.27 -1.54
CA LEU A 30 -10.89 1.38 -1.35
C LEU A 30 -11.30 0.12 -0.58
N LEU A 31 -12.05 0.29 0.51
CA LEU A 31 -12.53 -0.85 1.31
C LEU A 31 -13.50 -1.72 0.51
N ASP A 32 -14.35 -1.12 -0.32
CA ASP A 32 -15.23 -1.87 -1.22
C ASP A 32 -14.45 -2.60 -2.32
N PHE A 33 -13.44 -1.95 -2.90
CA PHE A 33 -12.53 -2.55 -3.87
C PHE A 33 -11.80 -3.76 -3.28
N ILE A 34 -11.22 -3.63 -2.09
CA ILE A 34 -10.56 -4.75 -1.40
C ILE A 34 -11.57 -5.86 -1.12
N GLY A 35 -12.77 -5.53 -0.67
CA GLY A 35 -13.83 -6.52 -0.41
C GLY A 35 -14.29 -7.29 -1.65
N ARG A 36 -14.22 -6.67 -2.83
CA ARG A 36 -14.66 -7.27 -4.10
C ARG A 36 -13.54 -7.99 -4.85
N GLU A 37 -12.36 -7.38 -4.97
CA GLU A 37 -11.25 -7.88 -5.79
C GLU A 37 -10.10 -8.53 -5.01
N ARG A 38 -10.02 -8.28 -3.69
CA ARG A 38 -8.90 -8.70 -2.83
C ARG A 38 -9.39 -9.24 -1.48
N LYS A 39 -10.49 -9.98 -1.47
CA LYS A 39 -11.14 -10.49 -0.24
C LYS A 39 -10.19 -11.27 0.67
N ALA A 40 -9.21 -11.99 0.10
CA ALA A 40 -8.21 -12.73 0.85
C ALA A 40 -7.49 -11.89 1.91
N ILE A 41 -7.24 -10.60 1.65
CA ILE A 41 -6.65 -9.67 2.63
C ILE A 41 -7.52 -9.58 3.89
N PHE A 42 -8.83 -9.45 3.72
CA PHE A 42 -9.77 -9.38 4.83
C PHE A 42 -9.87 -10.69 5.60
N ASP A 43 -9.85 -11.82 4.90
CA ASP A 43 -9.87 -13.15 5.53
C ASP A 43 -8.62 -13.35 6.39
N VAL A 44 -7.43 -13.10 5.85
CA VAL A 44 -6.15 -13.23 6.59
C VAL A 44 -6.14 -12.33 7.83
N ILE A 45 -6.53 -11.06 7.71
CA ILE A 45 -6.58 -10.14 8.84
C ILE A 45 -7.57 -10.60 9.91
N SER A 46 -8.70 -11.20 9.51
CA SER A 46 -9.73 -11.70 10.42
C SER A 46 -9.25 -12.93 11.20
N GLU A 47 -8.55 -13.84 10.52
CA GLU A 47 -8.04 -15.09 11.07
C GLU A 47 -6.80 -14.87 11.96
N THR A 48 -5.78 -14.18 11.45
CA THR A 48 -4.50 -14.03 12.14
C THR A 48 -4.51 -12.91 13.18
N LYS A 49 -5.38 -11.91 12.98
CA LYS A 49 -5.41 -10.64 13.71
C LYS A 49 -4.06 -9.91 13.70
N GLN A 50 -3.19 -10.25 12.76
CA GLN A 50 -1.84 -9.74 12.62
C GLN A 50 -1.64 -9.20 11.20
N LEU A 51 -0.93 -8.09 11.11
CA LEU A 51 -0.48 -7.51 9.85
C LEU A 51 0.96 -7.97 9.60
N GLU A 52 1.11 -9.18 9.07
CA GLU A 52 2.41 -9.66 8.61
C GLU A 52 2.84 -8.94 7.32
N ASP A 53 4.15 -8.93 7.04
CA ASP A 53 4.73 -8.20 5.90
C ASP A 53 4.06 -8.56 4.56
N ASP A 54 3.67 -9.82 4.37
CA ASP A 54 2.99 -10.29 3.15
C ASP A 54 1.57 -9.69 2.99
N THR A 55 0.83 -9.59 4.10
CA THR A 55 -0.49 -8.96 4.13
C THR A 55 -0.39 -7.46 3.89
N VAL A 56 0.61 -6.81 4.51
CA VAL A 56 0.92 -5.40 4.29
C VAL A 56 1.24 -5.14 2.83
N LYS A 57 2.11 -5.95 2.22
CA LYS A 57 2.47 -5.81 0.80
C LYS A 57 1.26 -5.98 -0.11
N SER A 58 0.40 -6.96 0.16
CA SER A 58 -0.85 -7.17 -0.59
C SER A 58 -1.80 -5.97 -0.48
N MET A 59 -1.86 -5.33 0.70
CA MET A 59 -2.63 -4.11 0.92
C MET A 59 -2.03 -2.91 0.17
N GLU A 60 -0.70 -2.78 0.13
CA GLU A 60 -0.02 -1.75 -0.64
C GLU A 60 -0.32 -1.87 -2.13
N GLU A 61 -0.21 -3.07 -2.68
CA GLU A 61 -0.55 -3.34 -4.09
C GLU A 61 -2.02 -3.03 -4.38
N ALA A 62 -2.94 -3.37 -3.46
CA ALA A 62 -4.35 -3.05 -3.60
C ALA A 62 -4.58 -1.53 -3.62
N VAL A 63 -3.91 -0.76 -2.75
CA VAL A 63 -4.01 0.70 -2.72
C VAL A 63 -3.44 1.32 -4.00
N ILE A 64 -2.27 0.86 -4.47
CA ILE A 64 -1.66 1.35 -5.71
C ILE A 64 -2.59 1.08 -6.89
N ALA A 65 -3.12 -0.14 -7.00
CA ALA A 65 -4.07 -0.52 -8.04
C ALA A 65 -5.39 0.27 -7.96
N PHE A 66 -5.83 0.66 -6.76
CA PHE A 66 -7.01 1.49 -6.60
C PHE A 66 -6.76 2.96 -6.97
N LYS A 67 -5.60 3.52 -6.59
CA LYS A 67 -5.23 4.92 -6.92
C LYS A 67 -5.19 5.20 -8.42
N THR A 68 -4.84 4.22 -9.26
CA THR A 68 -4.88 4.38 -10.73
C THR A 68 -6.29 4.45 -11.29
N ARG A 69 -7.29 3.96 -10.54
CA ARG A 69 -8.70 3.92 -10.94
C ARG A 69 -9.53 5.03 -10.28
N PHE A 70 -9.07 5.54 -9.14
CA PHE A 70 -9.75 6.56 -8.38
C PHE A 70 -9.67 7.92 -9.07
N VAL A 71 -10.83 8.58 -9.22
CA VAL A 71 -10.92 9.92 -9.80
C VAL A 71 -11.22 10.93 -8.69
N PRO A 72 -10.26 11.79 -8.31
CA PRO A 72 -10.48 12.82 -7.29
C PRO A 72 -11.52 13.84 -7.76
N SER A 73 -12.33 14.37 -6.83
CA SER A 73 -13.41 15.31 -7.15
C SER A 73 -12.90 16.75 -7.26
N VAL A 74 -11.77 17.03 -6.62
CA VAL A 74 -11.02 18.29 -6.72
C VAL A 74 -9.80 18.10 -7.61
N ALA A 75 -9.50 19.10 -8.44
CA ALA A 75 -8.22 19.17 -9.15
C ALA A 75 -7.09 19.01 -8.12
N ALA A 76 -6.16 18.09 -8.39
CA ALA A 76 -5.18 17.60 -7.42
C ALA A 76 -4.53 18.75 -6.62
N PRO A 77 -4.38 18.63 -5.29
CA PRO A 77 -3.56 19.56 -4.56
C PRO A 77 -2.13 19.46 -5.12
N VAL A 78 -1.65 20.59 -5.64
CA VAL A 78 -0.31 20.78 -6.18
C VAL A 78 0.70 20.32 -5.12
N LYS A 79 1.33 19.17 -5.35
CA LYS A 79 2.62 18.83 -4.77
C LYS A 79 3.68 19.02 -5.86
N ASP A 80 4.53 20.01 -5.62
CA ASP A 80 5.78 20.26 -6.34
C ASP A 80 6.66 19.00 -6.38
N ALA A 81 7.34 18.81 -7.53
CA ALA A 81 8.42 17.86 -7.85
C ALA A 81 8.04 16.40 -8.22
N PRO A 82 8.72 15.81 -9.23
CA PRO A 82 8.14 14.90 -10.21
C PRO A 82 8.04 13.45 -9.70
N ALA A 83 6.88 12.84 -9.92
CA ALA A 83 6.74 11.39 -9.85
C ALA A 83 7.41 10.77 -11.08
N GLU A 84 8.66 10.36 -10.91
CA GLU A 84 9.29 9.41 -11.82
C GLU A 84 8.72 8.01 -11.57
N ALA A 85 8.60 7.27 -12.66
CA ALA A 85 7.67 6.18 -12.87
C ALA A 85 7.96 4.91 -12.04
N LEU A 86 6.90 4.10 -11.93
CA LEU A 86 6.91 2.63 -11.82
C LEU A 86 8.28 1.98 -12.08
N ASP A 87 8.97 1.53 -11.02
CA ASP A 87 10.04 0.54 -11.16
C ASP A 87 9.49 -0.83 -10.75
N SER A 88 9.00 -1.53 -11.76
CA SER A 88 8.73 -2.96 -11.69
C SER A 88 10.03 -3.69 -11.98
N GLU A 89 10.91 -3.90 -11.00
CA GLU A 89 11.97 -4.90 -11.13
C GLU A 89 12.16 -5.78 -9.89
N ALA A 90 12.03 -7.08 -10.18
CA ALA A 90 12.77 -8.20 -9.62
C ALA A 90 12.97 -8.29 -8.09
N SER A 91 12.24 -9.23 -7.50
CA SER A 91 12.66 -9.93 -6.30
C SER A 91 14.06 -10.55 -6.47
N GLU A 92 15.08 -10.03 -5.79
CA GLU A 92 16.33 -10.75 -5.57
C GLU A 92 16.69 -10.89 -4.08
N LYS A 93 17.07 -12.12 -3.76
CA LYS A 93 17.18 -12.72 -2.43
C LYS A 93 18.64 -12.63 -1.99
N ILE A 94 18.97 -11.87 -0.95
CA ILE A 94 20.35 -11.75 -0.47
C ILE A 94 20.60 -12.70 0.70
N ILE A 95 21.17 -13.88 0.41
CA ILE A 95 21.80 -14.75 1.40
C ILE A 95 23.22 -14.21 1.63
N LYS A 96 23.49 -13.70 2.83
CA LYS A 96 24.79 -13.10 3.19
C LYS A 96 25.80 -14.22 3.54
N HIS A 97 26.68 -14.56 2.62
CA HIS A 97 27.84 -15.44 2.88
C HIS A 97 29.11 -14.60 3.11
N VAL A 98 29.78 -14.78 4.25
CA VAL A 98 31.03 -14.07 4.60
C VAL A 98 32.20 -15.06 4.58
N PRO A 99 33.21 -14.85 3.72
CA PRO A 99 34.56 -15.37 3.91
C PRO A 99 35.58 -14.26 4.28
N PRO A 100 36.72 -14.64 4.91
CA PRO A 100 37.45 -13.81 5.88
C PRO A 100 38.48 -12.84 5.29
N ALA A 101 38.73 -11.75 6.02
CA ALA A 101 39.73 -10.74 5.68
C ALA A 101 41.16 -11.16 6.08
N VAL A 102 42.08 -11.11 5.11
CA VAL A 102 43.54 -11.31 5.21
C VAL A 102 44.10 -10.47 4.05
N LYS A 103 45.04 -9.51 4.15
CA LYS A 103 46.13 -9.12 5.07
C LYS A 103 46.50 -7.64 4.76
N LYS A 104 47.16 -6.97 5.70
CA LYS A 104 48.45 -6.31 5.42
C LYS A 104 49.45 -6.86 6.42
#